data_AF-A0A1I6C5N7-F1
#
_entry.id   AF-A0A1I6C5N7-F1
#
_cell.length_a   1.000
_cell.length_b   1.000
_cell.length_c   1.000
_cell.angle_alpha   90.00
_cell.angle_beta   90.00
_cell.angle_gamma   90.00
#
_symmetry.space_group_name_H-M   'P 1'
#
loop_
_entity.id
_entity.type
_entity.pdbx_description
1 polymer ?
#
loop_
_entity_poly.entity_id
_entity_poly.type
_entity_poly.pdbx_seq_one_letter_code
_entity_poly.pdbx_strand_id
1 'polypeptide(L)'
;MKKLIITSLVCSYMYFGGLFGLVKADASDFGEDVTDIALDYIGVPYQWGGTTPSGFDCSGFVGYVYKKAGVTLPRTAASIYSEGNAVSKSSLQKGDLVFFDTSSTTNGPSHIGVYIGDNQFVHASSSKGVRKDSLSSTYWNNTYYGVKRVGKGGWVYTAAGWNFLDANGAKETGWVLDAGKWYFLDSKGIMKTGWVYDGGKWYFLTKSGAMKTGWLYEKGNWYFLASSGAMKTGWLSYKNEWYYLYNSGVMAVNTTVDGYKIGSDGARIQ
;
A
#
# COMPACT_ATOMS: atom_id res chain seq x y z
N MET A 1 13.92 -25.00 83.96
CA MET A 1 12.48 -25.16 83.66
C MET A 1 11.88 -23.80 83.36
N LYS A 2 11.62 -23.49 82.08
CA LYS A 2 10.71 -22.45 81.54
C LYS A 2 10.67 -22.64 80.01
N LYS A 3 9.50 -22.37 79.42
CA LYS A 3 8.86 -23.07 78.29
C LYS A 3 9.29 -22.60 76.88
N LEU A 4 9.10 -23.48 75.90
CA LEU A 4 9.06 -23.23 74.45
C LEU A 4 8.10 -22.10 74.07
N ILE A 5 8.47 -21.30 73.05
CA ILE A 5 7.61 -20.92 71.91
C ILE A 5 8.50 -20.85 70.65
N ILE A 6 8.26 -21.75 69.71
CA ILE A 6 8.80 -21.71 68.34
C ILE A 6 7.73 -21.01 67.50
N THR A 7 8.02 -19.82 67.01
CA THR A 7 7.14 -19.09 66.09
C THR A 7 7.65 -19.30 64.68
N SER A 8 6.93 -20.12 63.90
CA SER A 8 7.16 -20.32 62.48
C SER A 8 6.72 -19.08 61.68
N LEU A 9 7.67 -18.38 61.06
CA LEU A 9 7.36 -17.36 60.06
C LEU A 9 7.06 -18.07 58.72
N VAL A 10 5.78 -18.19 58.39
CA VAL A 10 5.33 -18.58 57.05
C VAL A 10 5.38 -17.33 56.18
N CYS A 11 6.46 -17.18 55.42
CA CYS A 11 6.56 -16.16 54.36
C CYS A 11 5.80 -16.69 53.14
N SER A 12 4.51 -16.41 53.07
CA SER A 12 3.68 -16.67 51.90
C SER A 12 4.15 -15.80 50.73
N TYR A 13 4.88 -16.39 49.80
CA TYR A 13 5.09 -15.82 48.46
C TYR A 13 3.74 -15.81 47.74
N MET A 14 3.06 -14.67 47.75
CA MET A 14 2.00 -14.41 46.76
C MET A 14 2.68 -14.12 45.44
N TYR A 15 2.70 -15.12 44.56
CA TYR A 15 2.90 -14.93 43.13
C TYR A 15 1.76 -14.07 42.60
N PHE A 16 1.95 -12.74 42.60
CA PHE A 16 1.15 -11.87 41.76
C PHE A 16 1.78 -11.92 40.37
N GLY A 17 1.29 -12.85 39.55
CA GLY A 17 1.54 -12.90 38.12
C GLY A 17 0.92 -11.66 37.45
N GLY A 18 1.60 -10.52 37.58
CA GLY A 18 1.33 -9.32 36.82
C GLY A 18 1.79 -9.55 35.39
N LEU A 19 0.85 -10.00 34.56
CA LEU A 19 0.91 -9.98 33.11
C LEU A 19 1.02 -8.52 32.64
N PHE A 20 2.17 -7.88 32.83
CA PHE A 20 2.56 -6.72 32.02
C PHE A 20 2.96 -7.24 30.66
N GLY A 21 1.94 -7.67 29.90
CA GLY A 21 2.04 -7.61 28.45
C GLY A 21 2.43 -6.18 28.12
N LEU A 22 3.58 -6.02 27.48
CA LEU A 22 3.87 -4.85 26.69
C LEU A 22 2.69 -4.68 25.74
N VAL A 23 1.73 -3.84 26.10
CA VAL A 23 0.78 -3.30 25.13
C VAL A 23 1.66 -2.41 24.26
N LYS A 24 2.18 -3.01 23.20
CA LYS A 24 2.54 -2.27 22.01
C LYS A 24 1.26 -1.51 21.69
N ALA A 25 1.29 -0.19 21.83
CA ALA A 25 0.28 0.62 21.19
C ALA A 25 0.45 0.33 19.69
N ASP A 26 -0.35 -0.61 19.17
CA ASP A 26 -0.52 -0.71 17.73
C ASP A 26 -1.01 0.68 17.32
N ALA A 27 -0.26 1.32 16.42
CA ALA A 27 -0.78 2.51 15.75
C ALA A 27 -2.15 2.11 15.19
N SER A 28 -3.20 2.83 15.55
CA SER A 28 -4.52 2.60 14.98
C SER A 28 -4.40 2.58 13.47
N ASP A 29 -4.98 1.55 12.83
CA ASP A 29 -5.09 1.51 11.38
C ASP A 29 -5.86 2.77 10.97
N PHE A 30 -5.26 3.60 10.10
CA PHE A 30 -5.89 4.85 9.65
C PHE A 30 -7.29 4.60 9.07
N GLY A 31 -7.51 3.41 8.46
CA GLY A 31 -8.82 2.99 8.01
C GLY A 31 -9.83 2.90 9.16
N GLU A 32 -9.46 2.28 10.28
CA GLU A 32 -10.30 2.19 11.49
C GLU A 32 -10.58 3.59 12.07
N ASP A 33 -9.56 4.43 12.21
CA ASP A 33 -9.71 5.81 12.70
C ASP A 33 -10.72 6.61 11.87
N VAL A 34 -10.59 6.54 10.54
CA VAL A 34 -11.51 7.19 9.61
C VAL A 34 -12.94 6.66 9.80
N THR A 35 -13.11 5.35 9.98
CA THR A 35 -14.44 4.76 10.17
C THR A 35 -15.06 5.13 11.50
N ASP A 36 -14.30 5.13 12.60
CA ASP A 36 -14.78 5.53 13.92
C ASP A 36 -15.22 6.99 13.91
N ILE A 37 -14.39 7.87 13.35
CA ILE A 37 -14.74 9.29 13.17
C ILE A 37 -15.99 9.42 12.30
N ALA A 38 -16.13 8.66 11.20
CA ALA A 38 -17.31 8.74 10.34
C ALA A 38 -18.61 8.32 11.07
N LEU A 39 -18.53 7.29 11.92
CA LEU A 39 -19.66 6.78 12.69
C LEU A 39 -20.18 7.79 13.74
N ASP A 40 -19.30 8.60 14.32
CA ASP A 40 -19.65 9.63 15.32
C ASP A 40 -20.60 10.72 14.79
N TYR A 41 -20.70 10.91 13.47
CA TYR A 41 -21.54 11.95 12.88
C TYR A 41 -22.84 11.42 12.27
N ILE A 42 -23.21 10.15 12.48
CA ILE A 42 -24.51 9.64 12.05
C ILE A 42 -25.63 10.53 12.62
N GLY A 43 -26.55 10.95 11.75
CA GLY A 43 -27.67 11.82 12.06
C GLY A 43 -27.45 13.30 11.78
N VAL A 44 -26.21 13.76 11.50
CA VAL A 44 -25.99 15.16 11.12
C VAL A 44 -26.75 15.48 9.82
N PRO A 45 -27.53 16.58 9.76
CA PRO A 45 -28.33 16.92 8.59
C PRO A 45 -27.52 17.12 7.32
N TYR A 46 -28.16 16.90 6.18
CA TYR A 46 -27.57 17.28 4.90
C TYR A 46 -27.70 18.78 4.65
N GLN A 47 -26.63 19.39 4.16
CA GLN A 47 -26.61 20.78 3.70
C GLN A 47 -25.72 20.88 2.47
N TRP A 48 -26.27 21.33 1.34
CA TRP A 48 -25.48 21.56 0.12
C TRP A 48 -24.35 22.55 0.40
N GLY A 49 -23.11 22.20 0.03
CA GLY A 49 -21.93 23.00 0.35
C GLY A 49 -21.43 22.87 1.80
N GLY A 50 -22.18 22.17 2.67
CA GLY A 50 -21.89 22.03 4.09
C GLY A 50 -20.63 21.22 4.38
N THR A 51 -19.83 21.69 5.34
CA THR A 51 -18.51 21.13 5.70
C THR A 51 -18.29 21.05 7.22
N THR A 52 -19.35 21.18 8.01
CA THR A 52 -19.25 21.19 9.48
C THR A 52 -20.38 20.36 10.12
N PRO A 53 -20.29 20.00 11.42
CA PRO A 53 -21.33 19.22 12.09
C PRO A 53 -22.71 19.89 12.19
N SER A 54 -22.88 21.16 11.79
CA SER A 54 -24.21 21.77 11.63
C SER A 54 -24.94 21.29 10.37
N GLY A 55 -24.21 20.73 9.41
CA GLY A 55 -24.73 20.25 8.14
C GLY A 55 -23.62 19.94 7.14
N PHE A 56 -23.73 18.78 6.50
CA PHE A 56 -22.74 18.29 5.53
C PHE A 56 -23.36 18.05 4.15
N ASP A 57 -22.61 18.30 3.07
CA ASP A 57 -22.81 17.53 1.83
C ASP A 57 -21.93 16.28 1.81
N CYS A 58 -22.08 15.42 0.81
CA CYS A 58 -21.39 14.14 0.73
C CYS A 58 -19.86 14.30 0.83
N SER A 59 -19.29 15.17 0.00
CA SER A 59 -17.86 15.44 -0.03
C SER A 59 -17.36 16.29 1.15
N GLY A 60 -18.21 17.15 1.72
CA GLY A 60 -17.90 17.94 2.91
C GLY A 60 -17.86 17.08 4.17
N PHE A 61 -18.74 16.09 4.29
CA PHE A 61 -18.67 15.06 5.32
C PHE A 61 -17.37 14.26 5.23
N VAL A 62 -17.07 13.70 4.05
CA VAL A 62 -15.85 12.92 3.83
C VAL A 62 -14.60 13.77 4.11
N GLY A 63 -14.54 14.99 3.57
CA GLY A 63 -13.42 15.91 3.80
C GLY A 63 -13.21 16.24 5.28
N TYR A 64 -14.30 16.41 6.04
CA TYR A 64 -14.22 16.67 7.48
C TYR A 64 -13.68 15.45 8.26
N VAL A 65 -14.19 14.24 7.96
CA VAL A 65 -13.72 12.99 8.57
C VAL A 65 -12.23 12.79 8.34
N TYR A 66 -11.77 12.87 7.09
CA TYR A 66 -10.35 12.67 6.75
C TYR A 66 -9.46 13.76 7.35
N LYS A 67 -9.94 15.01 7.38
CA LYS A 67 -9.20 16.09 8.02
C LYS A 67 -8.98 15.83 9.51
N LYS A 68 -9.98 15.27 10.21
CA LYS A 68 -9.81 14.81 11.61
C LYS A 68 -8.84 13.64 11.75
N ALA A 69 -8.80 12.74 10.76
CA ALA A 69 -7.82 11.65 10.69
C ALA A 69 -6.41 12.11 10.23
N GLY A 70 -6.23 13.39 9.93
CA GLY A 70 -4.94 14.00 9.57
C GLY A 70 -4.62 14.04 8.07
N VAL A 71 -5.61 13.82 7.19
CA VAL A 71 -5.46 13.89 5.73
C VAL A 71 -6.38 14.97 5.16
N THR A 72 -5.82 15.91 4.40
CA THR A 72 -6.62 16.95 3.75
C THR A 72 -7.01 16.48 2.36
N LEU A 73 -8.31 16.50 2.08
CA LEU A 73 -8.88 16.13 0.78
C LEU A 73 -9.31 17.37 -0.01
N PRO A 74 -9.34 17.28 -1.35
CA PRO A 74 -10.04 18.24 -2.20
C PRO A 74 -11.52 18.37 -1.82
N ARG A 75 -12.15 19.47 -2.21
CA ARG A 75 -13.52 19.78 -1.78
C ARG A 75 -14.60 18.90 -2.42
N THR A 76 -14.42 18.45 -3.65
CA THR A 76 -15.48 17.80 -4.44
C THR A 76 -15.23 16.31 -4.64
N ALA A 77 -16.30 15.53 -4.75
CA ALA A 77 -16.20 14.09 -5.03
C ALA A 77 -15.38 13.80 -6.30
N ALA A 78 -15.56 14.59 -7.36
CA ALA A 78 -14.80 14.46 -8.60
C ALA A 78 -13.29 14.67 -8.42
N SER A 79 -12.88 15.75 -7.72
CA SER A 79 -11.46 16.02 -7.45
C SER A 79 -10.83 14.96 -6.56
N ILE A 80 -11.54 14.49 -5.52
CA ILE A 80 -11.06 13.40 -4.67
C ILE A 80 -10.88 12.12 -5.50
N TYR A 81 -11.81 11.83 -6.41
CA TYR A 81 -11.71 10.66 -7.28
C TYR A 81 -10.50 10.71 -8.20
N SER A 82 -10.16 11.88 -8.76
CA SER A 82 -9.00 12.03 -9.64
C SER A 82 -7.65 11.83 -8.94
N GLU A 83 -7.57 12.14 -7.64
CA GLU A 83 -6.32 12.11 -6.88
C GLU A 83 -6.10 10.79 -6.11
N GLY A 84 -7.16 10.08 -5.74
CA GLY A 84 -7.04 8.85 -4.97
C GLY A 84 -6.51 7.66 -5.77
N ASN A 85 -5.88 6.72 -5.06
CA ASN A 85 -5.37 5.47 -5.64
C ASN A 85 -6.52 4.53 -5.99
N ALA A 86 -6.55 4.02 -7.21
CA ALA A 86 -7.60 3.09 -7.64
C ALA A 86 -7.50 1.77 -6.87
N VAL A 87 -8.64 1.29 -6.39
CA VAL A 87 -8.77 -0.01 -5.71
C VAL A 87 -9.81 -0.85 -6.45
N SER A 88 -9.66 -2.18 -6.44
CA SER A 88 -10.70 -3.07 -6.95
C SER A 88 -11.77 -3.29 -5.89
N LYS A 89 -13.04 -3.41 -6.31
CA LYS A 89 -14.17 -3.62 -5.37
C LYS A 89 -13.98 -4.84 -4.46
N SER A 90 -13.29 -5.88 -4.93
CA SER A 90 -12.97 -7.08 -4.15
C SER A 90 -11.88 -6.88 -3.10
N SER A 91 -11.16 -5.76 -3.12
CA SER A 91 -10.06 -5.43 -2.21
C SER A 91 -10.41 -4.26 -1.29
N LEU A 92 -11.70 -4.02 -1.07
CA LEU A 92 -12.22 -2.97 -0.18
C LEU A 92 -11.70 -3.16 1.24
N GLN A 93 -11.24 -2.05 1.82
CA GLN A 93 -10.79 -1.95 3.21
C GLN A 93 -11.50 -0.77 3.87
N LYS A 94 -11.66 -0.84 5.19
CA LYS A 94 -12.19 0.27 5.98
C LYS A 94 -11.41 1.55 5.68
N GLY A 95 -12.13 2.67 5.56
CA GLY A 95 -11.54 3.94 5.15
C GLY A 95 -11.27 4.04 3.64
N ASP A 96 -11.76 3.13 2.81
CA ASP A 96 -11.86 3.38 1.37
C ASP A 96 -12.98 4.37 1.06
N LEU A 97 -12.81 5.17 0.02
CA LEU A 97 -13.84 6.06 -0.50
C LEU A 97 -14.58 5.38 -1.64
N VAL A 98 -15.87 5.14 -1.46
CA VAL A 98 -16.76 4.59 -2.47
C VAL A 98 -17.50 5.71 -3.18
N PHE A 99 -17.52 5.65 -4.50
CA PHE A 99 -18.06 6.68 -5.37
C PHE A 99 -19.25 6.16 -6.16
N PHE A 100 -20.20 7.04 -6.40
CA PHE A 100 -21.43 6.73 -7.11
C PHE A 100 -21.76 7.80 -8.14
N ASP A 101 -22.36 7.38 -9.24
CA ASP A 101 -22.97 8.26 -10.22
C ASP A 101 -24.49 8.31 -9.97
N THR A 102 -24.87 9.27 -9.13
CA THR A 102 -26.28 9.50 -8.72
C THR A 102 -26.90 10.71 -9.43
N SER A 103 -26.13 11.39 -10.28
CA SER A 103 -26.55 12.63 -10.95
C SER A 103 -27.08 12.29 -12.35
N SER A 104 -28.25 12.85 -12.68
CA SER A 104 -28.80 12.74 -14.03
C SER A 104 -28.25 13.78 -15.01
N THR A 105 -27.46 14.74 -14.54
CA THR A 105 -27.01 15.90 -15.32
C THR A 105 -25.49 15.96 -15.51
N THR A 106 -24.74 15.12 -14.81
CA THR A 106 -23.27 15.05 -14.90
C THR A 106 -22.85 13.60 -15.01
N ASN A 107 -22.05 13.26 -16.01
CA ASN A 107 -21.44 11.93 -16.09
C ASN A 107 -20.25 11.86 -15.14
N GLY A 108 -20.26 10.95 -14.18
CA GLY A 108 -19.11 10.70 -13.29
C GLY A 108 -19.44 10.69 -11.79
N PRO A 109 -18.40 10.64 -10.93
CA PRO A 109 -18.58 10.47 -9.49
C PRO A 109 -19.22 11.72 -8.87
N SER A 110 -20.53 11.65 -8.66
CA SER A 110 -21.37 12.74 -8.15
C SER A 110 -21.74 12.58 -6.67
N HIS A 111 -21.52 11.39 -6.10
CA HIS A 111 -21.72 11.10 -4.69
C HIS A 111 -20.59 10.24 -4.13
N ILE A 112 -20.31 10.38 -2.83
CA ILE A 112 -19.17 9.75 -2.15
C ILE A 112 -19.55 9.32 -0.73
N GLY A 113 -18.94 8.24 -0.26
CA GLY A 113 -19.02 7.79 1.14
C GLY A 113 -17.77 7.06 1.60
N VAL A 114 -17.68 6.85 2.91
CA VAL A 114 -16.58 6.13 3.59
C VAL A 114 -17.00 4.67 3.79
N TYR A 115 -16.27 3.73 3.21
CA TYR A 115 -16.48 2.30 3.45
C TYR A 115 -16.09 1.93 4.88
N ILE A 116 -16.98 1.22 5.57
CA ILE A 116 -16.83 0.88 7.00
C ILE A 116 -16.70 -0.62 7.26
N GLY A 117 -16.50 -1.44 6.22
CA GLY A 117 -16.50 -2.89 6.32
C GLY A 117 -17.88 -3.49 6.06
N ASP A 118 -17.97 -4.83 6.03
CA ASP A 118 -19.22 -5.60 5.90
C ASP A 118 -20.14 -5.16 4.75
N ASN A 119 -19.54 -4.70 3.64
CA ASN A 119 -20.26 -4.20 2.47
C ASN A 119 -21.16 -2.98 2.80
N GLN A 120 -20.78 -2.21 3.82
CA GLN A 120 -21.44 -1.00 4.29
C GLN A 120 -20.56 0.23 4.13
N PHE A 121 -21.20 1.39 4.03
CA PHE A 121 -20.52 2.69 3.96
C PHE A 121 -21.35 3.77 4.65
N VAL A 122 -20.68 4.82 5.13
CA VAL A 122 -21.29 6.01 5.73
C VAL A 122 -21.20 7.16 4.74
N HIS A 123 -22.30 7.90 4.57
CA HIS A 123 -22.35 9.07 3.69
C HIS A 123 -23.40 10.07 4.16
N ALA A 124 -23.29 11.33 3.72
CA ALA A 124 -24.34 12.34 3.91
C ALA A 124 -25.41 12.20 2.82
N SER A 125 -26.58 11.64 3.17
CA SER A 125 -27.74 11.50 2.28
C SER A 125 -28.55 12.78 2.19
N SER A 126 -28.89 13.23 0.98
CA SER A 126 -29.66 14.47 0.74
C SER A 126 -30.99 14.55 1.49
N SER A 127 -31.61 13.40 1.81
CA SER A 127 -32.91 13.35 2.50
C SER A 127 -32.85 12.91 3.96
N LYS A 128 -31.76 12.26 4.40
CA LYS A 128 -31.68 11.59 5.70
C LYS A 128 -30.44 11.97 6.52
N GLY A 129 -29.63 12.92 6.05
CA GLY A 129 -28.38 13.29 6.69
C GLY A 129 -27.33 12.18 6.64
N VAL A 130 -26.32 12.26 7.50
CA VAL A 130 -25.24 11.27 7.59
C VAL A 130 -25.81 9.94 8.08
N ARG A 131 -25.61 8.87 7.31
CA ARG A 131 -26.16 7.55 7.61
C ARG A 131 -25.34 6.42 7.00
N LYS A 132 -25.63 5.21 7.46
CA LYS A 132 -25.14 3.96 6.89
C LYS A 132 -26.06 3.45 5.78
N ASP A 133 -25.46 2.91 4.74
CA ASP A 133 -26.11 2.13 3.69
C ASP A 133 -25.25 0.94 3.27
N SER A 134 -25.86 0.00 2.52
CA SER A 134 -25.16 -1.15 1.97
C SER A 134 -24.91 -0.99 0.47
N LEU A 135 -23.70 -1.34 0.04
CA LEU A 135 -23.30 -1.40 -1.38
C LEU A 135 -24.09 -2.45 -2.18
N SER A 136 -24.74 -3.41 -1.51
CA SER A 136 -25.58 -4.42 -2.17
C SER A 136 -27.02 -3.97 -2.39
N SER A 137 -27.44 -2.84 -1.83
CA SER A 137 -28.79 -2.33 -2.10
C SER A 137 -28.93 -1.96 -3.59
N THR A 138 -30.12 -2.18 -4.16
CA THR A 138 -30.37 -1.98 -5.59
C THR A 138 -29.93 -0.60 -6.08
N TYR A 139 -30.26 0.45 -5.33
CA TYR A 139 -29.89 1.83 -5.69
C TYR A 139 -28.38 2.04 -5.73
N TRP A 140 -27.66 1.67 -4.65
CA TRP A 140 -26.22 1.90 -4.55
C TRP A 140 -25.40 0.96 -5.44
N ASN A 141 -25.89 -0.25 -5.69
CA ASN A 141 -25.27 -1.16 -6.64
C ASN A 141 -25.35 -0.62 -8.07
N ASN A 142 -26.54 -0.18 -8.49
CA ASN A 142 -26.76 0.34 -9.85
C ASN A 142 -26.04 1.67 -10.13
N THR A 143 -25.75 2.44 -9.08
CA THR A 143 -25.06 3.73 -9.20
C THR A 143 -23.57 3.63 -8.87
N TYR A 144 -23.04 2.45 -8.52
CA TYR A 144 -21.63 2.29 -8.15
C TYR A 144 -20.69 2.69 -9.29
N TYR A 145 -19.81 3.65 -9.02
CA TYR A 145 -18.88 4.19 -10.01
C TYR A 145 -17.46 3.66 -9.83
N GLY A 146 -16.99 3.56 -8.58
CA GLY A 146 -15.64 3.09 -8.29
C GLY A 146 -15.24 3.27 -6.83
N VAL A 147 -14.01 2.88 -6.52
CA VAL A 147 -13.43 3.05 -5.19
C VAL A 147 -12.04 3.66 -5.31
N LYS A 148 -11.74 4.62 -4.43
CA LYS A 148 -10.39 5.14 -4.24
C LYS A 148 -9.96 4.95 -2.80
N ARG A 149 -8.70 4.59 -2.62
CA ARG A 149 -8.05 4.62 -1.32
C ARG A 149 -7.23 5.89 -1.19
N VAL A 150 -7.43 6.59 -0.07
CA VAL A 150 -6.72 7.82 0.26
C VAL A 150 -6.25 7.70 1.70
N GLY A 151 -5.03 8.13 2.01
CA GLY A 151 -4.53 8.09 3.37
C GLY A 151 -3.08 8.55 3.50
N LYS A 152 -2.37 8.12 4.54
CA LYS A 152 -1.00 8.58 4.90
C LYS A 152 0.12 7.88 4.10
N GLY A 153 -0.25 7.19 3.02
CA GLY A 153 0.66 6.35 2.25
C GLY A 153 1.72 7.11 1.46
N GLY A 154 2.75 6.37 1.05
CA GLY A 154 3.86 6.88 0.25
C GLY A 154 5.22 6.68 0.93
N TRP A 155 6.24 7.28 0.32
CA TRP A 155 7.63 7.15 0.76
C TRP A 155 7.89 7.96 2.03
N VAL A 156 8.45 7.30 3.05
CA VAL A 156 8.89 7.91 4.31
C VAL A 156 10.33 7.54 4.58
N TYR A 157 11.18 8.52 4.88
CA TYR A 157 12.56 8.27 5.29
C TYR A 157 12.67 8.18 6.81
N THR A 158 13.26 7.09 7.30
CA THR A 158 13.51 6.86 8.73
C THR A 158 15.00 6.71 8.99
N ALA A 159 15.40 6.61 10.26
CA ALA A 159 16.79 6.33 10.63
C ALA A 159 17.32 5.00 10.04
N ALA A 160 16.44 4.06 9.72
CA ALA A 160 16.80 2.78 9.10
C ALA A 160 16.83 2.82 7.56
N GLY A 161 16.32 3.89 6.94
CA GLY A 161 16.21 4.03 5.50
C GLY A 161 14.79 4.35 5.02
N TRP A 162 14.59 4.27 3.71
CA TRP A 162 13.29 4.50 3.07
C TRP A 162 12.32 3.34 3.35
N ASN A 163 11.11 3.68 3.75
CA ASN A 163 9.95 2.80 3.83
C ASN A 163 8.90 3.28 2.81
N PHE A 164 8.03 2.38 2.38
CA PHE A 164 6.80 2.74 1.70
C PHE A 164 5.63 2.39 2.60
N LEU A 165 4.76 3.36 2.86
CA LEU A 165 3.54 3.14 3.62
C LEU A 165 2.39 2.91 2.66
N ASP A 166 1.52 1.94 2.97
CA ASP A 166 0.21 1.87 2.34
C ASP A 166 -0.62 3.08 2.76
N ALA A 167 -1.79 3.24 2.15
CA ALA A 167 -2.67 4.36 2.50
C ALA A 167 -3.12 4.34 3.97
N ASN A 168 -3.11 3.18 4.60
CA ASN A 168 -3.46 3.03 6.01
C ASN A 168 -2.31 3.41 6.95
N GLY A 169 -1.13 3.73 6.41
CA GLY A 169 0.08 4.04 7.16
C GLY A 169 0.87 2.79 7.59
N ALA A 170 0.44 1.60 7.17
CA ALA A 170 1.16 0.36 7.43
C ALA A 170 2.38 0.25 6.49
N LYS A 171 3.47 -0.34 6.98
CA LYS A 171 4.69 -0.53 6.16
C LYS A 171 4.49 -1.66 5.17
N GLU A 172 4.72 -1.36 3.89
CA GLU A 172 4.78 -2.36 2.83
C GLU A 172 6.09 -3.16 2.88
N THR A 173 6.01 -4.42 2.41
CA THR A 173 7.16 -5.32 2.24
C THR A 173 7.09 -6.00 0.88
N GLY A 174 8.23 -6.46 0.34
CA GLY A 174 8.29 -7.05 -0.99
C GLY A 174 8.19 -6.01 -2.11
N TRP A 175 7.56 -6.38 -3.22
CA TRP A 175 7.48 -5.54 -4.42
C TRP A 175 6.39 -4.46 -4.31
N VAL A 176 6.76 -3.21 -4.53
CA VAL A 176 5.85 -2.05 -4.58
C VAL A 176 5.94 -1.36 -5.94
N LEU A 177 4.79 -1.07 -6.54
CA LEU A 177 4.69 -0.26 -7.75
C LEU A 177 4.27 1.16 -7.37
N ASP A 178 5.15 2.12 -7.63
CA ASP A 178 4.90 3.54 -7.37
C ASP A 178 5.33 4.40 -8.57
N ALA A 179 4.45 5.31 -8.99
CA ALA A 179 4.64 6.17 -10.16
C ALA A 179 5.15 5.44 -11.42
N GLY A 180 4.63 4.23 -11.68
CA GLY A 180 5.01 3.39 -12.83
C GLY A 180 6.38 2.71 -12.71
N LYS A 181 7.01 2.73 -11.54
CA LYS A 181 8.30 2.09 -11.26
C LYS A 181 8.16 1.06 -10.13
N TRP A 182 8.83 -0.07 -10.28
CA TRP A 182 8.88 -1.10 -9.24
C TRP A 182 10.02 -0.83 -8.27
N TYR A 183 9.78 -1.12 -6.99
CA TYR A 183 10.73 -1.04 -5.88
C TYR A 183 10.62 -2.32 -5.06
N PHE A 184 11.65 -2.63 -4.27
CA PHE A 184 11.65 -3.79 -3.38
C PHE A 184 11.96 -3.36 -1.95
N LEU A 185 11.11 -3.76 -1.01
CA LEU A 185 11.22 -3.51 0.42
C LEU A 185 11.54 -4.85 1.10
N ASP A 186 12.52 -4.89 2.00
CA ASP A 186 12.81 -6.13 2.74
C ASP A 186 11.72 -6.47 3.77
N SER A 187 11.92 -7.55 4.53
CA SER A 187 10.98 -8.01 5.56
C SER A 187 10.76 -7.02 6.70
N LYS A 188 11.58 -5.97 6.81
CA LYS A 188 11.40 -4.86 7.78
C LYS A 188 10.79 -3.62 7.11
N GLY A 189 10.40 -3.74 5.85
CA GLY A 189 9.85 -2.67 5.02
C GLY A 189 10.90 -1.68 4.50
N ILE A 190 12.20 -2.00 4.60
CA ILE A 190 13.27 -1.09 4.18
C ILE A 190 13.59 -1.29 2.71
N MET A 191 13.58 -0.20 1.94
CA MET A 191 13.87 -0.20 0.52
C MET A 191 15.27 -0.71 0.21
N LYS A 192 15.36 -1.60 -0.76
CA LYS A 192 16.62 -2.17 -1.25
C LYS A 192 17.10 -1.47 -2.51
N THR A 193 18.42 -1.47 -2.66
CA THR A 193 19.15 -1.07 -3.86
C THR A 193 20.17 -2.16 -4.20
N GLY A 194 20.63 -2.21 -5.45
CA GLY A 194 21.54 -3.23 -5.94
C GLY A 194 20.81 -4.54 -6.29
N TRP A 195 21.55 -5.65 -6.26
CA TRP A 195 21.01 -6.98 -6.57
C TRP A 195 20.07 -7.50 -5.47
N VAL A 196 18.90 -7.98 -5.87
CA VAL A 196 17.91 -8.65 -5.01
C VAL A 196 17.56 -10.00 -5.61
N TYR A 197 17.51 -11.02 -4.76
CA TYR A 197 17.05 -12.36 -5.12
C TYR A 197 15.67 -12.59 -4.52
N ASP A 198 14.67 -12.82 -5.37
CA ASP A 198 13.29 -13.03 -4.97
C ASP A 198 12.60 -14.01 -5.92
N GLY A 199 11.77 -14.90 -5.38
CA GLY A 199 11.03 -15.88 -6.18
C GLY A 199 11.90 -16.75 -7.12
N GLY A 200 13.14 -17.05 -6.72
CA GLY A 200 14.07 -17.84 -7.52
C GLY A 200 14.82 -17.07 -8.61
N LYS A 201 14.65 -15.75 -8.69
CA LYS A 201 15.17 -14.89 -9.77
C LYS A 201 15.96 -13.72 -9.20
N TRP A 202 16.93 -13.24 -9.98
CA TRP A 202 17.68 -12.03 -9.68
C TRP A 202 17.06 -10.80 -10.32
N TYR A 203 17.07 -9.70 -9.59
CA TYR A 203 16.61 -8.38 -10.02
C TYR A 203 17.67 -7.35 -9.63
N PHE A 204 17.67 -6.20 -10.30
CA PHE A 204 18.56 -5.09 -9.94
C PHE A 204 17.76 -3.83 -9.68
N LEU A 205 17.97 -3.23 -8.51
CA LEU A 205 17.38 -1.98 -8.08
C LEU A 205 18.46 -0.90 -8.19
N THR A 206 18.17 0.19 -8.90
CA THR A 206 19.11 1.31 -9.04
C THR A 206 19.37 2.00 -7.70
N LYS A 207 20.26 3.00 -7.67
CA LYS A 207 20.53 3.79 -6.45
C LYS A 207 19.28 4.50 -5.91
N SER A 208 18.29 4.80 -6.75
CA SER A 208 17.01 5.38 -6.31
C SER A 208 16.01 4.31 -5.84
N GLY A 209 16.38 3.03 -5.82
CA GLY A 209 15.50 1.89 -5.52
C GLY A 209 14.66 1.40 -6.69
N ALA A 210 14.57 2.16 -7.79
CA ALA A 210 13.76 1.77 -8.93
C ALA A 210 14.38 0.56 -9.65
N MET A 211 13.55 -0.44 -9.98
CA MET A 211 13.94 -1.66 -10.68
C MET A 211 14.43 -1.37 -12.10
N LYS A 212 15.58 -1.93 -12.46
CA LYS A 212 16.20 -1.81 -13.78
C LYS A 212 15.68 -2.89 -14.72
N THR A 213 15.44 -2.50 -15.96
CA THR A 213 15.19 -3.40 -17.10
C THR A 213 16.21 -3.14 -18.23
N GLY A 214 16.35 -4.09 -19.15
CA GLY A 214 17.32 -4.05 -20.25
C GLY A 214 18.76 -4.28 -19.81
N TRP A 215 19.71 -3.82 -20.62
CA TRP A 215 21.14 -3.94 -20.34
C TRP A 215 21.55 -3.17 -19.06
N LEU A 216 22.39 -3.80 -18.26
CA LEU A 216 22.99 -3.27 -17.04
C LEU A 216 24.50 -3.53 -17.08
N TYR A 217 25.29 -2.47 -16.88
CA TYR A 217 26.71 -2.59 -16.63
C TYR A 217 26.99 -2.36 -15.15
N GLU A 218 27.51 -3.38 -14.47
CA GLU A 218 27.77 -3.34 -13.02
C GLU A 218 29.10 -4.03 -12.73
N LYS A 219 30.00 -3.32 -12.02
CA LYS A 219 31.31 -3.83 -11.58
C LYS A 219 32.11 -4.52 -12.70
N GLY A 220 32.16 -3.91 -13.88
CA GLY A 220 32.94 -4.41 -15.00
C GLY A 220 32.22 -5.39 -15.92
N ASN A 221 31.01 -5.84 -15.57
CA ASN A 221 30.30 -6.88 -16.29
C ASN A 221 28.97 -6.39 -16.85
N TRP A 222 28.58 -6.90 -18.02
CA TRP A 222 27.26 -6.69 -18.60
C TRP A 222 26.30 -7.80 -18.17
N TYR A 223 25.07 -7.40 -17.90
CA TYR A 223 23.93 -8.24 -17.57
C TYR A 223 22.72 -7.79 -18.38
N PHE A 224 21.74 -8.67 -18.55
CA PHE A 224 20.47 -8.29 -19.16
C PHE A 224 19.29 -8.62 -18.23
N LEU A 225 18.48 -7.61 -17.95
CA LEU A 225 17.25 -7.73 -17.17
C LEU A 225 16.06 -7.71 -18.14
N ALA A 226 15.19 -8.70 -18.07
CA ALA A 226 13.99 -8.77 -18.89
C ALA A 226 13.04 -7.59 -18.62
N SER A 227 11.98 -7.45 -19.42
CA SER A 227 10.92 -6.46 -19.17
C SER A 227 10.24 -6.63 -17.80
N SER A 228 10.20 -7.87 -17.29
CA SER A 228 9.75 -8.19 -15.93
C SER A 228 10.77 -7.87 -14.83
N GLY A 229 11.96 -7.37 -15.19
CA GLY A 229 13.09 -7.11 -14.28
C GLY A 229 13.96 -8.32 -13.98
N ALA A 230 13.50 -9.54 -14.28
CA ALA A 230 14.26 -10.76 -14.00
C ALA A 230 15.52 -10.84 -14.87
N MET A 231 16.65 -11.13 -14.25
CA MET A 231 17.94 -11.35 -14.92
C MET A 231 17.87 -12.56 -15.85
N LYS A 232 18.37 -12.38 -17.07
CA LYS A 232 18.46 -13.44 -18.08
C LYS A 232 19.78 -14.21 -17.94
N THR A 233 19.68 -15.50 -18.23
CA THR A 233 20.81 -16.42 -18.45
C THR A 233 20.57 -17.18 -19.77
N GLY A 234 21.61 -17.82 -20.30
CA GLY A 234 21.61 -18.52 -21.57
C GLY A 234 21.63 -17.58 -22.78
N TRP A 235 21.23 -18.11 -23.93
CA TRP A 235 21.13 -17.36 -25.18
C TRP A 235 20.02 -16.31 -25.14
N LEU A 236 20.36 -15.09 -25.56
CA LEU A 236 19.47 -13.93 -25.64
C LEU A 236 19.52 -13.38 -27.07
N SER A 237 18.36 -13.27 -27.72
CA SER A 237 18.21 -12.48 -28.95
C SER A 237 17.79 -11.05 -28.59
N TYR A 238 18.56 -10.07 -29.05
CA TYR A 238 18.28 -8.65 -28.83
C TYR A 238 18.67 -7.86 -30.08
N LYS A 239 17.70 -7.12 -30.66
CA LYS A 239 17.89 -6.31 -31.88
C LYS A 239 18.56 -7.08 -33.04
N ASN A 240 18.11 -8.31 -33.29
CA ASN A 240 18.63 -9.21 -34.33
C ASN A 240 20.07 -9.73 -34.11
N GLU A 241 20.66 -9.49 -32.94
CA GLU A 241 21.93 -10.07 -32.53
C GLU A 241 21.71 -11.10 -31.42
N TRP A 242 22.62 -12.07 -31.33
CA TRP A 242 22.62 -13.09 -30.30
C TRP A 242 23.73 -12.83 -29.29
N TYR A 243 23.37 -12.87 -28.02
CA TYR A 243 24.27 -12.74 -26.89
C TYR A 243 24.14 -13.99 -26.02
N TYR A 244 25.18 -14.31 -25.25
CA TYR A 244 25.11 -15.36 -24.25
C TYR A 244 25.39 -14.80 -22.86
N LEU A 245 24.50 -15.11 -21.92
CA LEU A 245 24.62 -14.73 -20.51
C LEU A 245 24.92 -16.01 -19.73
N TYR A 246 26.05 -16.07 -19.01
CA TYR A 246 26.37 -17.21 -18.16
C TYR A 246 25.32 -17.42 -17.07
N ASN A 247 25.39 -18.53 -16.34
CA ASN A 247 24.47 -18.78 -15.22
C ASN A 247 24.57 -17.72 -14.10
N SER A 248 25.71 -17.01 -14.02
CA SER A 248 25.90 -15.83 -13.17
C SER A 248 25.23 -14.56 -13.69
N GLY A 249 24.66 -14.60 -14.90
CA GLY A 249 24.10 -13.48 -15.64
C GLY A 249 25.12 -12.62 -16.40
N VAL A 250 26.42 -12.86 -16.20
CA VAL A 250 27.48 -12.12 -16.89
C VAL A 250 27.45 -12.44 -18.38
N MET A 251 27.47 -11.41 -19.22
CA MET A 251 27.57 -11.53 -20.67
C MET A 251 28.95 -12.08 -21.08
N ALA A 252 28.95 -13.09 -21.93
CA ALA A 252 30.15 -13.61 -22.56
C ALA A 252 30.75 -12.57 -23.52
N VAL A 253 32.08 -12.46 -23.53
CA VAL A 253 32.85 -11.62 -24.47
C VAL A 253 34.14 -12.33 -24.85
N ASN A 254 34.63 -12.11 -26.07
CA ASN A 254 35.91 -12.64 -26.58
C ASN A 254 36.11 -14.15 -26.32
N THR A 255 35.09 -14.95 -26.62
CA THR A 255 35.07 -16.37 -26.26
C THR A 255 34.27 -17.20 -27.27
N THR A 256 34.08 -18.50 -27.01
CA THR A 256 33.23 -19.40 -27.79
C THR A 256 32.24 -20.08 -26.86
N VAL A 257 30.95 -20.08 -27.23
CA VAL A 257 29.88 -20.75 -26.49
C VAL A 257 29.08 -21.63 -27.44
N ASP A 258 28.89 -22.91 -27.09
CA ASP A 258 28.17 -23.88 -27.91
C ASP A 258 28.65 -23.94 -29.38
N GLY A 259 29.95 -23.74 -29.60
CA GLY A 259 30.57 -23.71 -30.94
C GLY A 259 30.49 -22.38 -31.68
N TYR A 260 29.82 -21.37 -31.12
CA TYR A 260 29.69 -20.04 -31.73
C TYR A 260 30.69 -19.05 -31.14
N LYS A 261 31.38 -18.29 -32.00
CA LYS A 261 32.30 -17.22 -31.58
C LYS A 261 31.52 -15.99 -31.08
N ILE A 262 31.96 -15.44 -29.96
CA ILE A 262 31.40 -14.24 -29.33
C ILE A 262 32.45 -13.13 -29.36
N GLY A 263 32.07 -11.97 -29.91
CA GLY A 263 32.94 -10.80 -30.06
C GLY A 263 33.22 -10.07 -28.75
N SER A 264 33.99 -8.98 -28.84
CA SER A 264 34.33 -8.11 -27.71
C SER A 264 33.14 -7.30 -27.18
N ASP A 265 32.14 -7.08 -28.03
CA ASP A 265 30.85 -6.46 -27.71
C ASP A 265 29.82 -7.46 -27.18
N GLY A 266 30.16 -8.76 -27.14
CA GLY A 266 29.30 -9.84 -26.71
C GLY A 266 28.34 -10.37 -27.78
N ALA A 267 28.36 -9.80 -28.99
CA ALA A 267 27.55 -10.28 -30.08
C ALA A 267 28.15 -11.56 -30.69
N ARG A 268 27.28 -12.50 -31.06
CA ARG A 268 27.65 -13.70 -31.81
C ARG A 268 28.11 -13.31 -33.21
N ILE A 269 29.34 -13.68 -33.54
CA ILE A 269 29.93 -13.48 -34.87
C ILE A 269 29.32 -14.52 -35.81
N GLN A 270 28.84 -14.05 -36.97
CA GLN A 270 28.36 -14.90 -38.06
C GLN A 270 29.51 -15.56 -38.81
#